data_AF-A0A969IRH0-F1
#
_entry.id   AF-A0A969IRH0-F1
#
_cell.length_a   1.000
_cell.length_b   1.000
_cell.length_c   1.000
_cell.angle_alpha   90.00
_cell.angle_beta   90.00
_cell.angle_gamma   90.00
#
_symmetry.space_group_name_H-M   'P 1'
#
loop_
_entity.id
_entity.type
_entity.pdbx_description
1 polymer ?
#
loop_
_entity_poly.entity_id
_entity_poly.type
_entity_poly.pdbx_seq_one_letter_code
_entity_poly.pdbx_strand_id
1 'polypeptide(L)'
;MNALLDILRTLRLSGGIFLDCEFSAPWCVTASAIGPEEVGLLTMPFPAHVIAYHYVRRGRVLLQIANQEPVLIGAGEVVVFPANDKHRLGSDLSIRAVNAKELVLPPANGGLARIDHGGGGESTHIV
;
A
#
# COMPACT_ATOMS: atom_id res chain seq x y z
N MET A 1 -7.44 33.10 -4.10
CA MET A 1 -6.52 32.23 -4.84
C MET A 1 -5.55 31.63 -3.83
N ASN A 2 -5.43 30.30 -3.76
CA ASN A 2 -4.62 29.61 -2.75
C ASN A 2 -3.35 29.08 -3.42
N ALA A 3 -2.22 29.76 -3.19
CA ALA A 3 -0.93 29.47 -3.82
C ALA A 3 -0.51 28.00 -3.65
N LEU A 4 -0.89 27.35 -2.54
CA LEU A 4 -0.60 25.93 -2.31
C LEU A 4 -1.35 25.03 -3.30
N LEU A 5 -2.65 25.30 -3.54
CA LEU A 5 -3.44 24.54 -4.52
C LEU A 5 -2.94 24.78 -5.95
N ASP A 6 -2.47 25.98 -6.26
CA ASP A 6 -1.91 26.29 -7.57
C ASP A 6 -0.56 25.59 -7.81
N ILE A 7 0.27 25.43 -6.78
CA ILE A 7 1.48 24.60 -6.86
C ILE A 7 1.12 23.12 -7.06
N LEU A 8 0.16 22.58 -6.30
CA LEU A 8 -0.26 21.18 -6.45
C LEU A 8 -0.83 20.89 -7.84
N ARG A 9 -1.49 21.85 -8.50
CA ARG A 9 -1.98 21.73 -9.89
C ARG A 9 -0.86 21.56 -10.91
N THR A 10 0.36 21.97 -10.60
CA THR A 10 1.51 21.80 -11.51
C THR A 10 2.21 20.46 -11.34
N LEU A 11 1.90 19.70 -10.28
CA LEU A 11 2.49 18.38 -10.06
C LEU A 11 1.97 17.38 -11.08
N ARG A 12 2.90 16.81 -11.85
CA ARG A 12 2.64 15.64 -12.68
C ARG A 12 3.04 14.40 -11.91
N LEU A 13 2.04 13.60 -11.54
CA LEU A 13 2.26 12.29 -10.93
C LEU A 13 2.35 11.25 -12.05
N SER A 14 3.48 10.56 -12.11
CA SER A 14 3.65 9.34 -12.90
C SER A 14 3.85 8.18 -11.93
N GLY A 15 3.19 7.06 -12.18
CA GLY A 15 3.29 5.90 -11.32
C GLY A 15 2.93 4.63 -12.06
N GLY A 16 3.07 3.52 -11.37
CA GLY A 16 2.70 2.20 -11.83
C GLY A 16 2.19 1.36 -10.65
N ILE A 17 1.76 0.15 -10.96
CA ILE A 17 1.52 -0.89 -9.97
C ILE A 17 2.79 -1.73 -9.93
N PHE A 18 3.29 -2.00 -8.73
CA PHE A 18 4.54 -2.75 -8.55
C PHE A 18 4.36 -3.95 -7.61
N LEU A 19 3.26 -3.98 -6.86
CA LEU A 19 2.95 -5.01 -5.88
C LEU A 19 1.48 -5.42 -6.02
N ASP A 20 1.23 -6.72 -6.05
CA ASP A 20 -0.10 -7.32 -6.13
C ASP A 20 -0.34 -8.19 -4.90
N CYS A 21 -1.23 -7.77 -4.02
CA CYS A 21 -1.42 -8.38 -2.70
C CYS A 21 -2.76 -9.11 -2.60
N GLU A 22 -2.73 -10.42 -2.42
CA GLU A 22 -3.88 -11.22 -2.01
C GLU A 22 -3.77 -11.54 -0.52
N PHE A 23 -4.77 -11.12 0.24
CA PHE A 23 -4.88 -11.40 1.67
C PHE A 23 -6.12 -12.23 1.99
N SER A 24 -6.07 -13.00 3.07
CA SER A 24 -7.24 -13.72 3.60
C SER A 24 -7.37 -13.60 5.12
N ALA A 25 -8.56 -13.32 5.63
CA ALA A 25 -8.77 -13.13 7.07
C ALA A 25 -8.41 -14.40 7.88
N PRO A 26 -7.89 -14.26 9.11
CA PRO A 26 -7.36 -13.03 9.71
C PRO A 26 -5.97 -12.67 9.13
N TRP A 27 -5.73 -11.37 8.93
CA TRP A 27 -4.42 -10.84 8.56
C TRP A 27 -4.24 -9.41 9.07
N CYS A 28 -2.99 -9.05 9.38
CA CYS A 28 -2.58 -7.68 9.67
C CYS A 28 -1.13 -7.48 9.27
N VAL A 29 -0.85 -6.39 8.58
CA VAL A 29 0.51 -6.01 8.16
C VAL A 29 0.83 -4.57 8.53
N THR A 30 2.12 -4.30 8.76
CA THR A 30 2.66 -2.94 8.79
C THR A 30 3.28 -2.61 7.44
N ALA A 31 2.95 -1.44 6.93
CA ALA A 31 3.51 -0.88 5.71
C ALA A 31 4.11 0.50 6.00
N SER A 32 5.13 0.86 5.24
CA SER A 32 5.87 2.11 5.39
C SER A 32 6.46 2.53 4.05
N ALA A 33 7.02 3.74 4.01
CA ALA A 33 7.74 4.25 2.85
C ALA A 33 8.66 3.21 2.20
N ILE A 34 8.59 3.17 0.87
CA ILE A 34 9.55 2.49 0.02
C ILE A 34 10.78 3.40 -0.06
N GLY A 35 11.87 2.97 0.55
CA GLY A 35 13.16 3.66 0.53
C GLY A 35 13.96 3.35 -0.75
N PRO A 36 15.09 4.05 -0.96
CA PRO A 36 15.94 3.88 -2.15
C PRO A 36 16.39 2.44 -2.43
N GLU A 37 16.59 1.66 -1.39
CA GLU A 37 17.02 0.26 -1.50
C GLU A 37 15.91 -0.67 -1.99
N GLU A 38 14.64 -0.29 -1.79
CA GLU A 38 13.46 -1.07 -2.19
C GLU A 38 12.96 -0.66 -3.59
N VAL A 39 13.52 0.42 -4.14
CA VAL A 39 13.23 0.92 -5.50
C VAL A 39 13.86 0.06 -6.59
N GLY A 40 14.67 -0.96 -6.26
CA GLY A 40 15.08 -1.98 -7.23
C GLY A 40 13.90 -2.73 -7.89
N LEU A 41 12.71 -2.65 -7.30
CA LEU A 41 11.45 -3.14 -7.88
C LEU A 41 10.83 -2.19 -8.93
N LEU A 42 11.24 -0.92 -8.95
CA LEU A 42 10.76 0.06 -9.92
C LEU A 42 11.74 0.07 -11.09
N THR A 43 11.29 -0.33 -12.27
CA THR A 43 12.03 -0.25 -13.54
C THR A 43 12.20 1.20 -14.06
N MET A 44 12.23 2.19 -13.16
CA MET A 44 12.20 3.62 -13.47
C MET A 44 13.39 4.36 -12.82
N PRO A 45 13.88 5.46 -13.42
CA PRO A 45 14.84 6.35 -12.77
C PRO A 45 14.30 6.82 -11.42
N PHE A 46 15.14 6.86 -10.38
CA PHE A 46 14.72 7.23 -9.03
C PHE A 46 14.03 8.60 -9.03
N PRO A 47 12.71 8.67 -8.74
CA PRO A 47 12.03 9.95 -8.70
C PRO A 47 12.48 10.72 -7.45
N ALA A 48 12.46 12.05 -7.52
CA ALA A 48 12.80 12.91 -6.37
C ALA A 48 11.88 12.66 -5.16
N HIS A 49 10.68 12.13 -5.40
CA HIS A 49 9.70 11.79 -4.37
C HIS A 49 8.88 10.58 -4.79
N VAL A 50 8.68 9.62 -3.88
CA VAL A 50 7.82 8.44 -4.07
C VAL A 50 6.59 8.61 -3.19
N ILE A 51 5.39 8.33 -3.71
CA ILE A 51 4.14 8.37 -2.95
C ILE A 51 3.51 6.98 -3.01
N ALA A 52 3.35 6.36 -1.84
CA ALA A 52 2.63 5.10 -1.71
C ALA A 52 1.14 5.36 -1.82
N TYR A 53 0.44 4.43 -2.47
CA TYR A 53 -1.00 4.33 -2.45
C TYR A 53 -1.40 2.88 -2.31
N HIS A 54 -2.62 2.65 -1.85
CA HIS A 54 -3.26 1.34 -1.83
C HIS A 54 -4.60 1.47 -2.52
N TYR A 55 -4.81 0.69 -3.57
CA TYR A 55 -6.10 0.55 -4.23
C TYR A 55 -6.74 -0.78 -3.84
N VAL A 56 -7.90 -0.72 -3.20
CA VAL A 56 -8.63 -1.93 -2.80
C VAL A 56 -9.44 -2.42 -3.99
N ARG A 57 -8.97 -3.48 -4.65
CA ARG A 57 -9.63 -4.05 -5.82
C ARG A 57 -10.84 -4.90 -5.44
N ARG A 58 -10.74 -5.64 -4.32
CA ARG A 58 -11.79 -6.53 -3.80
C ARG A 58 -11.71 -6.62 -2.28
N GLY A 59 -12.86 -6.75 -1.62
CA GLY A 59 -12.93 -6.90 -0.18
C GLY A 59 -12.91 -5.54 0.54
N ARG A 60 -12.39 -5.54 1.76
CA ARG A 60 -12.31 -4.37 2.64
C ARG A 60 -11.09 -4.46 3.54
N VAL A 61 -10.54 -3.32 3.92
CA VAL A 61 -9.37 -3.24 4.80
C VAL A 61 -9.58 -2.19 5.88
N LEU A 62 -9.19 -2.54 7.11
CA LEU A 62 -9.01 -1.56 8.17
C LEU A 62 -7.63 -0.94 8.01
N LEU A 63 -7.58 0.38 7.84
CA LEU A 63 -6.37 1.18 7.80
C LEU A 63 -6.22 1.95 9.12
N GLN A 64 -5.03 1.91 9.71
CA GLN A 64 -4.71 2.75 10.88
C GLN A 64 -3.34 3.40 10.72
N ILE A 65 -3.29 4.72 10.92
CA ILE A 65 -2.05 5.50 10.97
C ILE A 65 -1.76 5.85 12.42
N ALA A 66 -0.60 5.43 12.93
CA ALA A 66 -0.20 5.62 14.32
C ALA A 66 -1.33 5.25 15.32
N ASN A 67 -1.75 6.19 16.16
CA ASN A 67 -2.80 6.00 17.17
C ASN A 67 -4.14 6.63 16.76
N GLN A 68 -4.36 6.88 15.47
CA GLN A 68 -5.63 7.41 14.99
C GLN A 68 -6.69 6.29 14.94
N GLU A 69 -7.96 6.71 14.91
CA GLU A 69 -9.07 5.80 14.72
C GLU A 69 -8.95 5.06 13.38
N PRO A 70 -9.15 3.73 13.34
CA PRO A 70 -9.13 2.99 12.10
C PRO A 70 -10.20 3.46 11.12
N VAL A 71 -9.82 3.53 9.84
CA VAL A 71 -10.73 3.82 8.74
C VAL A 71 -10.97 2.54 7.96
N LEU A 72 -12.23 2.23 7.67
CA LEU A 72 -12.58 1.13 6.78
C LEU A 72 -12.52 1.62 5.33
N ILE A 73 -11.77 0.91 4.50
CA ILE A 73 -11.63 1.17 3.07
C ILE A 73 -12.19 -0.03 2.31
N GLY A 74 -13.11 0.20 1.39
CA GLY A 74 -13.80 -0.80 0.59
C GLY A 74 -13.30 -0.89 -0.84
N ALA A 75 -13.82 -1.87 -1.58
CA ALA A 75 -13.50 -2.08 -2.98
C ALA A 75 -13.82 -0.83 -3.84
N GLY A 76 -12.90 -0.49 -4.74
CA GLY A 76 -12.97 0.69 -5.60
C GLY A 76 -12.38 1.96 -4.98
N GLU A 77 -11.98 1.93 -3.71
CA GLU A 77 -11.39 3.07 -3.04
C GLU A 77 -9.85 3.04 -3.09
N VAL A 78 -9.26 4.23 -3.09
CA VAL A 78 -7.81 4.43 -3.07
C VAL A 78 -7.43 5.30 -1.87
N VAL A 79 -6.39 4.90 -1.15
CA VAL A 79 -5.75 5.73 -0.14
C VAL A 79 -4.36 6.10 -0.63
N VAL A 80 -4.04 7.39 -0.56
CA VAL A 80 -2.74 7.94 -0.95
C VAL A 80 -2.03 8.44 0.31
N PHE A 81 -0.73 8.19 0.42
CA PHE A 81 0.10 8.60 1.55
C PHE A 81 1.17 9.61 1.08
N PRO A 82 0.85 10.91 0.96
CA PRO A 82 1.80 11.91 0.45
C PRO A 82 3.14 11.96 1.21
N ALA A 83 3.10 11.68 2.52
CA ALA A 83 4.26 11.62 3.41
C ALA A 83 4.74 10.18 3.71
N ASN A 84 4.10 9.16 3.11
CA ASN A 84 4.38 7.74 3.35
C ASN A 84 4.40 7.32 4.83
N ASP A 85 3.47 7.87 5.62
CA ASP A 85 3.35 7.54 7.03
C ASP A 85 3.27 6.03 7.26
N LYS A 86 3.92 5.55 8.33
CA LYS A 86 3.81 4.15 8.74
C LYS A 86 2.37 3.86 9.13
N HIS A 87 1.83 2.78 8.59
CA HIS A 87 0.43 2.44 8.79
C HIS A 87 0.25 0.92 8.87
N ARG A 88 -0.90 0.53 9.42
CA ARG A 88 -1.34 -0.85 9.53
C ARG A 88 -2.51 -1.07 8.59
N LEU A 89 -2.51 -2.22 7.94
CA LEU A 89 -3.60 -2.72 7.12
C LEU A 89 -4.00 -4.09 7.66
N GLY A 90 -5.30 -4.39 7.72
CA GLY A 90 -5.73 -5.72 8.12
C GLY A 90 -7.22 -5.95 7.99
N SER A 91 -7.62 -7.22 8.03
CA SER A 91 -9.01 -7.59 8.34
C SER A 91 -9.31 -7.41 9.83
N ASP A 92 -8.27 -7.44 10.67
CA ASP A 92 -8.34 -7.31 12.13
C ASP A 92 -7.06 -6.62 12.63
N LEU A 93 -7.20 -5.43 13.23
CA LEU A 93 -6.08 -4.67 13.79
C LEU A 93 -5.74 -5.06 15.24
N SER A 94 -6.44 -6.03 15.84
CA SER A 94 -6.12 -6.55 17.17
C SER A 94 -5.03 -7.63 17.15
N ILE A 95 -4.83 -8.30 16.00
CA ILE A 95 -3.79 -9.32 15.85
C ILE A 95 -2.41 -8.72 15.58
N ARG A 96 -1.37 -9.51 15.83
CA ARG A 96 0.03 -9.10 15.58
C ARG A 96 0.22 -8.81 14.10
N ALA A 97 0.74 -7.62 13.81
CA ALA A 97 1.10 -7.25 12.45
C ALA A 97 2.43 -7.87 12.03
N VAL A 98 2.50 -8.36 10.80
CA VAL A 98 3.74 -8.76 10.12
C VAL A 98 4.24 -7.59 9.26
N ASN A 99 5.55 -7.40 9.15
CA ASN A 99 6.07 -6.39 8.24
C ASN A 99 5.80 -6.83 6.79
N ALA A 100 5.06 -6.03 6.01
CA ALA A 100 4.70 -6.37 4.65
C ALA A 100 5.92 -6.67 3.77
N LYS A 101 7.07 -6.02 4.03
CA LYS A 101 8.32 -6.22 3.28
C LYS A 101 8.86 -7.65 3.42
N GLU A 102 8.60 -8.32 4.54
CA GLU A 102 9.03 -9.70 4.79
C GLU A 102 8.17 -10.73 4.02
N LEU A 103 7.01 -10.30 3.50
CA LEU A 103 6.06 -11.14 2.78
C LEU A 103 6.19 -11.01 1.26
N VAL A 104 6.99 -10.05 0.77
CA VAL A 104 7.10 -9.76 -0.66
C VAL A 104 7.79 -10.91 -1.38
N LEU A 105 7.08 -11.51 -2.31
CA LEU A 105 7.60 -12.45 -3.29
C LEU A 105 8.10 -11.65 -4.51
N PRO A 106 9.32 -11.93 -5.00
CA PRO A 106 9.88 -11.22 -6.14
C PRO A 106 9.05 -11.48 -7.41
N PRO A 107 9.06 -10.56 -8.37
CA PRO A 107 8.35 -10.72 -9.63
C PRO A 107 8.83 -11.96 -10.40
N ALA A 108 7.88 -12.72 -10.96
CA ALA A 108 8.15 -13.86 -11.82
C ALA A 108 7.72 -13.56 -13.27
N ASN A 109 8.52 -13.98 -14.25
CA ASN A 109 8.20 -13.91 -15.68
C ASN A 109 7.79 -12.51 -16.19
N GLY A 110 8.41 -11.45 -15.65
CA GLY A 110 8.09 -10.06 -16.02
C GLY A 110 6.78 -9.52 -15.42
N GLY A 111 6.18 -10.23 -14.46
CA GLY A 111 5.02 -9.79 -13.70
C GLY A 111 5.37 -8.85 -12.53
N LEU A 112 4.38 -8.60 -11.67
CA LEU A 112 4.51 -7.79 -10.46
C LEU A 112 5.10 -8.60 -9.29
N ALA A 113 5.70 -7.91 -8.33
CA ALA A 113 5.94 -8.51 -7.02
C ALA A 113 4.59 -8.85 -6.38
N ARG A 114 4.56 -9.87 -5.51
CA ARG A 114 3.29 -10.33 -4.91
C ARG A 114 3.38 -10.51 -3.41
N ILE A 115 2.25 -10.35 -2.73
CA ILE A 115 2.05 -10.87 -1.37
C ILE A 115 0.88 -11.85 -1.43
N ASP A 116 1.08 -13.03 -0.85
CA ASP A 116 0.01 -13.99 -0.55
C ASP A 116 0.10 -14.31 0.94
N HIS A 117 -0.84 -13.78 1.72
CA HIS A 117 -0.77 -13.86 3.18
C HIS A 117 -2.14 -13.87 3.85
N GLY A 118 -2.33 -14.76 4.81
CA GLY A 118 -3.55 -14.75 5.62
C GLY A 118 -3.88 -16.09 6.26
N GLY A 119 -5.07 -16.16 6.82
CA GLY A 119 -5.57 -17.34 7.54
C GLY A 119 -6.67 -18.14 6.83
N GLY A 120 -6.95 -17.86 5.55
CA GLY A 120 -7.86 -18.64 4.71
C GLY A 120 -9.35 -18.25 4.77
N GLY A 121 -9.69 -17.17 5.44
CA GLY A 121 -11.05 -16.61 5.51
C GLY A 121 -11.38 -15.64 4.36
N GLU A 122 -12.21 -14.63 4.66
CA GLU A 122 -12.65 -13.60 3.69
C GLU A 122 -11.46 -12.96 2.99
N SER A 123 -11.47 -12.93 1.65
CA SER A 123 -10.35 -12.47 0.83
C SER A 123 -10.38 -10.95 0.61
N THR A 124 -9.20 -10.33 0.58
CA THR A 124 -8.99 -8.91 0.25
C THR A 124 -7.87 -8.78 -0.77
N HIS A 125 -8.13 -8.08 -1.87
CA HIS A 125 -7.16 -7.86 -2.95
C HIS A 125 -6.78 -6.38 -3.00
N ILE A 126 -5.50 -6.08 -2.79
CA ILE A 126 -4.93 -4.73 -2.77
C ILE A 126 -3.78 -4.64 -3.79
N VAL A 127 -3.68 -3.52 -4.48
CA VAL A 127 -2.54 -3.17 -5.37
C VAL A 127 -1.99 -1.80 -5.05
#